data_AF-Q0J239-F1
#
_entry.id   AF-Q0J239-F1
#
_cell.length_a   1.000
_cell.length_b   1.000
_cell.length_c   1.000
_cell.angle_alpha   90.00
_cell.angle_beta   90.00
_cell.angle_gamma   90.00
#
_symmetry.space_group_name_H-M   'P 1'
#
loop_
_entity.id
_entity.type
_entity.pdbx_description
1 polymer ?
#
loop_
_entity_poly.entity_id
_entity_poly.type
_entity_poly.pdbx_seq_one_letter_code
_entity_poly.pdbx_strand_id
1 'polypeptide(L)' 'MSSAVFASMRLNATNQSYLPVPITLATAYKMQHGDNLKLKTSHGLKIKIKIKEVASTLYMTTGWR' A
#
# COMPACT_ATOMS: atom_id res chain seq x y z
N MET A 1 6.54 -11.82 19.76
CA MET A 1 6.58 -10.41 19.31
C MET A 1 6.43 -10.40 17.80
N SER A 2 5.48 -9.62 17.26
CA SER A 2 5.40 -9.44 15.80
C SER A 2 6.51 -8.46 15.39
N SER A 3 7.43 -8.89 14.53
CA SER A 3 8.44 -7.99 13.94
C SER A 3 7.77 -7.05 12.93
N ALA A 4 8.23 -5.81 12.84
CA ALA A 4 7.76 -4.88 11.81
C ALA A 4 8.36 -5.27 10.45
N VAL A 5 7.54 -5.27 9.39
CA VAL A 5 7.99 -5.54 8.03
C VAL A 5 8.06 -4.23 7.26
N PHE A 6 9.21 -3.99 6.63
CA PHE A 6 9.47 -2.80 5.84
C PHE A 6 9.67 -3.17 4.38
N ALA A 7 9.23 -2.30 3.48
CA ALA A 7 9.49 -2.39 2.06
C ALA A 7 9.66 -0.97 1.49
N SER A 8 10.46 -0.85 0.45
CA SER A 8 10.69 0.39 -0.27
C SER A 8 10.28 0.24 -1.73
N MET A 9 9.78 1.32 -2.32
CA MET A 9 9.54 1.37 -3.76
C MET A 9 9.94 2.70 -4.36
N ARG A 10 10.38 2.63 -5.61
CA ARG A 10 10.75 3.80 -6.40
C ARG A 10 9.51 4.37 -7.09
N LEU A 11 9.28 5.67 -6.91
CA LEU A 11 8.23 6.39 -7.62
C LEU A 11 8.70 6.83 -9.01
N ASN A 12 7.80 6.74 -9.98
CA ASN A 12 8.00 7.13 -11.37
C ASN A 12 6.66 7.62 -11.97
N ALA A 13 6.70 8.09 -13.22
CA ALA A 13 5.50 8.61 -13.89
C ALA A 13 4.36 7.58 -14.00
N THR A 14 4.69 6.29 -14.09
CA THR A 14 3.71 5.21 -14.25
C THR A 14 2.94 4.93 -12.96
N ASN A 15 3.59 5.04 -11.79
CA ASN A 15 3.00 4.71 -10.48
C ASN A 15 2.60 5.94 -9.64
N GLN A 16 2.46 7.10 -10.30
CA GLN A 16 2.08 8.34 -9.62
C GLN A 16 0.63 8.31 -9.09
N SER A 17 -0.27 7.61 -9.77
CA SER A 17 -1.69 7.51 -9.37
C SER A 17 -2.05 6.21 -8.67
N TYR A 18 -1.14 5.23 -8.63
CA TYR A 18 -1.33 3.94 -7.99
C TYR A 18 0.02 3.35 -7.62
N LEU A 19 0.09 2.72 -6.45
CA LEU A 19 1.33 2.15 -5.93
C LEU A 19 1.13 0.64 -5.73
N PRO A 20 1.88 -0.25 -6.42
CA PRO A 20 1.77 -1.69 -6.14
C PRO A 20 2.09 -1.97 -4.67
N VAL A 21 1.40 -2.90 -4.03
CA VAL A 21 1.71 -3.31 -2.66
C VAL A 21 2.83 -4.36 -2.75
N PRO A 22 4.01 -4.12 -2.15
CA PRO A 22 5.04 -5.14 -2.07
C PRO A 22 4.50 -6.43 -1.45
N ILE A 23 4.78 -7.58 -2.08
CA ILE A 23 4.22 -8.87 -1.66
C ILE A 23 4.57 -9.21 -0.20
N THR A 24 5.74 -8.77 0.28
CA THR A 24 6.17 -8.93 1.67
C THR A 24 5.21 -8.25 2.66
N LEU A 25 4.72 -7.04 2.34
CA LEU A 25 3.73 -6.34 3.14
C LEU A 25 2.35 -7.00 3.01
N ALA A 26 1.96 -7.36 1.78
CA ALA A 26 0.67 -8.01 1.54
C ALA A 26 0.53 -9.30 2.35
N THR A 27 1.56 -10.15 2.35
CA THR A 27 1.57 -11.40 3.12
C THR A 27 1.65 -11.16 4.62
N ALA A 28 2.56 -10.29 5.08
CA ALA A 28 2.75 -10.03 6.51
C ALA A 28 1.49 -9.49 7.19
N TYR A 29 0.75 -8.64 6.50
CA TYR A 29 -0.46 -7.99 7.02
C TYR A 29 -1.76 -8.60 6.48
N LYS A 30 -1.67 -9.71 5.73
CA LYS A 30 -2.82 -10.40 5.09
C LYS A 30 -3.74 -9.43 4.34
N MET A 31 -3.15 -8.51 3.57
CA MET A 31 -3.90 -7.52 2.81
C MET A 31 -4.69 -8.17 1.68
N GLN A 32 -5.89 -7.66 1.41
CA GLN A 32 -6.81 -8.20 0.42
C GLN A 32 -7.44 -7.10 -0.42
N HIS A 33 -8.01 -7.51 -1.56
CA HIS A 33 -8.84 -6.63 -2.37
C HIS A 33 -10.00 -6.05 -1.56
N GLY A 34 -10.21 -4.74 -1.66
CA GLY A 34 -11.32 -4.04 -0.99
C GLY A 34 -10.97 -3.48 0.39
N ASP A 35 -9.80 -3.82 0.94
CA ASP A 35 -9.34 -3.27 2.21
C ASP A 35 -9.26 -1.75 2.17
N ASN A 36 -9.73 -1.14 3.26
CA ASN A 36 -9.61 0.30 3.51
C ASN A 36 -8.60 0.52 4.63
N LEU A 37 -7.43 1.04 4.30
CA LEU A 37 -6.33 1.24 5.24
C LEU A 37 -6.12 2.74 5.51
N LYS A 38 -5.39 3.03 6.59
CA LYS A 38 -4.90 4.39 6.88
C LYS A 38 -3.39 4.36 6.92
N LEU A 39 -2.75 5.09 6.00
CA LEU A 39 -1.31 5.35 6.06
C LEU A 39 -1.06 6.53 7.01
N LYS A 40 -0.08 6.41 7.89
CA LYS A 40 0.40 7.51 8.72
C LYS A 40 1.78 7.90 8.22
N THR A 41 1.96 9.14 7.79
CA THR A 41 3.29 9.66 7.42
C THR A 41 4.15 9.87 8.68
N SER A 42 5.47 10.01 8.51
CA SER A 42 6.38 10.34 9.60
C SER A 42 5.97 11.61 10.37
N HIS A 43 5.39 12.58 9.66
CA HIS A 43 4.88 13.84 10.22
C HIS A 43 3.47 13.73 10.84
N GLY A 44 2.89 12.52 10.88
CA GLY A 44 1.61 12.27 11.54
C GLY A 44 0.36 12.49 10.69
N LEU A 45 0.50 12.89 9.43
CA LEU A 45 -0.62 13.00 8.49
C LEU A 45 -1.22 11.61 8.24
N LYS A 46 -2.55 11.50 8.29
CA LYS A 46 -3.28 10.25 8.05
C LYS A 46 -3.98 10.31 6.70
N ILE A 47 -3.66 9.36 5.83
CA ILE A 47 -4.21 9.25 4.48
C ILE A 47 -5.03 7.96 4.41
N LYS A 48 -6.29 8.06 3.98
CA LYS A 48 -7.12 6.87 3.73
C LYS A 48 -6.77 6.31 2.37
N ILE A 49 -6.49 5.02 2.29
CA ILE A 49 -6.22 4.32 1.04
C ILE A 49 -7.13 3.12 0.83
N LYS A 50 -7.38 2.77 -0.43
CA LYS A 50 -8.09 1.55 -0.83
C LYS A 50 -7.17 0.60 -1.58
N ILE A 51 -7.23 -0.68 -1.20
CA ILE A 51 -6.50 -1.75 -1.88
C ILE A 51 -7.34 -2.32 -3.01
N LYS A 52 -6.77 -2.36 -4.21
CA LYS A 52 -7.38 -2.93 -5.41
C LYS A 52 -6.49 -4.02 -5.98
N GLU A 53 -7.06 -5.15 -6.39
CA GLU A 53 -6.33 -6.20 -7.08
C GLU A 53 -6.53 -6.05 -8.59
N VAL A 54 -5.44 -6.16 -9.34
CA VAL A 54 -5.44 -6.21 -10.81
C VAL A 54 -4.36 -7.19 -11.24
N ALA A 55 -4.70 -8.16 -12.09
CA ALA A 55 -3.77 -9.18 -12.57
C ALA A 55 -2.95 -9.86 -11.45
N SER A 56 -3.63 -10.28 -10.38
CA SER A 56 -3.03 -10.93 -9.19
C SER A 56 -2.05 -10.06 -8.39
N THR A 57 -2.03 -8.74 -8.65
CA THR A 57 -1.20 -7.78 -7.92
C THR A 57 -2.10 -6.81 -7.17
N LEU A 58 -1.80 -6.60 -5.88
CA LEU A 58 -2.48 -5.60 -5.06
C LEU A 58 -1.88 -4.21 -5.31
N TYR A 59 -2.73 -3.20 -5.34
CA TYR A 59 -2.36 -1.81 -5.54
C TYR A 59 -3.05 -0.91 -4.51
N MET A 60 -2.30 0.03 -3.95
CA MET A 60 -2.83 1.19 -3.26
C MET A 60 -3.29 2.19 -4.32
N THR A 61 -4.55 2.61 -4.28
CA THR A 61 -5.14 3.45 -5.34
C THR A 61 -5.65 4.77 -4.77
N THR A 62 -6.90 4.84 -4.35
CA THR A 62 -7.52 6.04 -3.78
C THR A 62 -6.67 6.60 -2.64
N GLY A 63 -6.47 7.92 -2.60
CA GLY A 63 -5.71 8.61 -1.56
C GLY A 63 -4.19 8.57 -1.68
N TRP A 64 -3.62 7.82 -2.63
CA TRP A 64 -2.17 7.82 -2.86
C TRP A 64 -1.65 9.07 -3.59
N ARG A 65 -2.41 9.58 -4.57
CA ARG A 65 -2.06 10.77 -5.35
C ARG A 65 -2.07 12.05 -4.51
#